data_AF-A0A349XN14-F1
#
_entry.id   AF-A0A349XN14-F1
#
_cell.length_a   1.000
_cell.length_b   1.000
_cell.length_c   1.000
_cell.angle_alpha   90.00
_cell.angle_beta   90.00
_cell.angle_gamma   90.00
#
_symmetry.space_group_name_H-M   'P 1'
#
loop_
_entity.id
_entity.type
_entity.pdbx_description
1 polymer ?
#
loop_
_entity_poly.entity_id
_entity_poly.type
_entity_poly.pdbx_seq_one_letter_code
_entity_poly.pdbx_strand_id
1 'polypeptide(L)'
;PAGSSAAAPPPADAAAPPPPSASAPPAGATPPPAGDIYKPEGIADHMLGKSNNETIDNLHKALNGYRERDAANKVPEKVEAYGEFTGNIPDTIKPHLETLAADPISARMQQYAFNNRVPLPVYQGMVQQFLSVSSELGLMEPVIDEKAERAALVPDVAKHLPEAEQRQAVEKRMNENYAFLDSVAAKGAENGGLAKDDIEFAKAMLGDSAKGHRVFEWIRGVAGGGNGNGPAMLFGGAAATDPRQDLARRAALPENTWGHKSFNKASYDQLQADYKKHIGD
;
A
#
# COMPACT_ATOMS: atom_id res chain seq x y z
N PRO A 1 72.58 -5.42 -61.96
CA PRO A 1 71.40 -6.32 -61.94
C PRO A 1 70.17 -5.57 -61.40
N ALA A 2 69.39 -4.91 -62.26
CA ALA A 2 68.36 -5.48 -63.14
C ALA A 2 66.97 -5.10 -62.55
N GLY A 3 66.29 -4.18 -63.24
CA GLY A 3 64.92 -3.81 -62.94
C GLY A 3 63.91 -4.77 -63.56
N SER A 4 62.68 -4.73 -63.05
CA SER A 4 61.43 -5.18 -63.70
C SER A 4 60.32 -4.55 -62.85
N SER A 5 59.58 -3.56 -63.32
CA SER A 5 58.63 -3.53 -64.45
C SER A 5 57.47 -4.52 -64.28
N ALA A 6 56.28 -3.97 -64.44
CA ALA A 6 54.98 -4.48 -64.04
C ALA A 6 54.56 -5.78 -64.77
N ALA A 7 53.81 -6.62 -64.07
CA ALA A 7 53.06 -7.71 -64.66
C ALA A 7 51.58 -7.30 -64.81
N ALA A 8 51.15 -7.24 -66.07
CA ALA A 8 49.81 -6.98 -66.55
C ALA A 8 48.84 -8.14 -66.22
N PRO A 9 47.52 -7.90 -66.20
CA PRO A 9 46.51 -8.94 -65.99
C PRO A 9 46.48 -9.95 -67.16
N PRO A 10 46.14 -11.23 -66.89
CA PRO A 10 46.08 -12.25 -67.93
C PRO A 10 44.93 -11.99 -68.94
N PRO A 11 45.11 -12.43 -70.20
CA PRO A 11 44.21 -12.11 -71.30
C PRO A 11 42.90 -12.90 -71.24
N ALA A 12 41.85 -12.28 -71.78
CA ALA A 12 40.59 -12.93 -72.12
C ALA A 12 40.81 -13.88 -73.29
N ASP A 13 40.34 -15.13 -73.16
CA ASP A 13 40.21 -16.01 -74.31
C ASP A 13 39.02 -16.95 -74.22
N ALA A 14 38.43 -17.17 -75.39
CA ALA A 14 37.41 -18.13 -75.79
C ALA A 14 36.03 -18.09 -75.11
N ALA A 15 35.08 -17.46 -75.81
CA ALA A 15 33.65 -17.60 -75.59
C ALA A 15 33.21 -19.08 -75.61
N ALA A 16 32.55 -19.51 -74.53
CA ALA A 16 31.78 -20.75 -74.52
C ALA A 16 30.59 -20.65 -75.51
N PRO A 17 30.22 -21.74 -76.21
CA PRO A 17 29.10 -21.72 -77.14
C PRO A 17 27.79 -21.40 -76.40
N PRO A 18 26.84 -20.68 -77.04
CA PRO A 18 25.56 -20.38 -76.41
C PRO A 18 24.82 -21.69 -76.08
N PRO A 19 24.07 -21.75 -74.97
CA PRO A 19 23.21 -22.88 -74.68
C PRO A 19 22.19 -23.06 -75.81
N PRO A 20 21.79 -24.30 -76.14
CA PRO A 20 20.82 -24.56 -77.20
C PRO A 20 19.53 -23.79 -76.90
N SER A 21 19.09 -22.99 -77.87
CA SER A 21 17.80 -22.31 -77.83
C SER A 21 16.71 -23.33 -77.51
N ALA A 22 16.00 -23.13 -76.41
CA ALA A 22 14.82 -23.92 -76.09
C ALA A 22 13.85 -23.86 -77.27
N SER A 23 13.51 -25.03 -77.80
CA SER A 23 12.48 -25.21 -78.81
C SER A 23 11.20 -24.52 -78.33
N ALA A 24 10.61 -23.68 -79.18
CA ALA A 24 9.28 -23.12 -78.91
C ALA A 24 8.30 -24.26 -78.60
N PRO A 25 7.48 -24.16 -77.54
CA PRO A 25 6.52 -25.21 -77.23
C PRO A 25 5.52 -25.34 -78.39
N PRO A 26 5.09 -26.57 -78.73
CA PRO A 26 4.09 -26.76 -79.76
C PRO A 26 2.82 -26.01 -79.37
N ALA A 27 2.32 -25.19 -80.30
CA ALA A 27 1.05 -24.51 -80.13
C ALA A 27 -0.06 -25.57 -79.98
N GLY A 28 -0.56 -25.73 -78.75
CA GLY A 28 -1.58 -26.73 -78.42
C GLY A 28 -1.42 -27.43 -77.07
N ALA A 29 -0.32 -27.21 -76.34
CA ALA A 29 -0.24 -27.70 -74.96
C ALA A 29 -1.21 -26.92 -74.07
N THR A 30 -2.30 -27.58 -73.68
CA THR A 30 -3.17 -27.12 -72.60
C THR A 30 -2.30 -26.93 -71.36
N PRO A 31 -2.34 -25.76 -70.68
CA PRO A 31 -1.58 -25.58 -69.45
C PRO A 31 -1.97 -26.68 -68.46
N PRO A 32 -1.02 -27.22 -67.67
CA PRO A 32 -1.37 -28.18 -66.63
C PRO A 32 -2.47 -27.58 -65.76
N PRO A 33 -3.44 -28.39 -65.27
CA PRO A 33 -4.45 -27.87 -64.34
C PRO A 33 -3.70 -27.19 -63.21
N ALA A 34 -4.08 -25.95 -62.89
CA ALA A 34 -3.51 -25.22 -61.77
C ALA A 34 -3.66 -26.14 -60.55
N GLY A 35 -2.54 -26.74 -60.10
CA GLY A 35 -2.56 -27.69 -59.01
C GLY A 35 -3.23 -27.06 -57.80
N ASP A 36 -4.16 -27.78 -57.20
CA ASP A 36 -4.90 -27.32 -56.03
C ASP A 36 -3.94 -26.73 -54.99
N ILE A 37 -4.30 -25.58 -54.42
CA ILE A 37 -3.52 -24.90 -53.39
C ILE A 37 -3.31 -25.90 -52.25
N TYR A 38 -2.05 -26.18 -51.92
CA TYR A 38 -1.71 -27.13 -50.89
C TYR A 38 -2.17 -26.55 -49.54
N LYS A 39 -3.19 -27.17 -48.94
CA LYS A 39 -3.71 -26.82 -47.61
C LYS A 39 -3.25 -27.87 -46.60
N PRO A 40 -2.21 -27.60 -45.80
CA PRO A 40 -1.81 -28.47 -44.70
C PRO A 40 -3.00 -28.66 -43.73
N GLU A 41 -3.15 -29.88 -43.22
CA GLU A 41 -4.18 -30.17 -42.22
C GLU A 41 -3.94 -29.34 -40.95
N GLY A 42 -4.98 -28.65 -40.46
CA GLY A 42 -4.90 -27.78 -39.28
C GLY A 42 -4.52 -26.32 -39.54
N ILE A 43 -4.26 -25.90 -40.78
CA ILE A 43 -4.10 -24.47 -41.10
C ILE A 43 -5.44 -23.73 -41.00
N ALA A 44 -5.45 -22.61 -40.29
CA ALA A 44 -6.64 -21.77 -40.19
C ALA A 44 -6.95 -21.09 -41.54
N ASP A 45 -8.22 -20.93 -41.88
CA ASP A 45 -8.65 -20.43 -43.20
C ASP A 45 -8.11 -19.03 -43.53
N HIS A 46 -7.89 -18.19 -42.52
CA HIS A 46 -7.32 -16.85 -42.69
C HIS A 46 -5.81 -16.86 -43.02
N MET A 47 -5.15 -18.01 -42.95
CA MET A 47 -3.74 -18.19 -43.29
C MET A 47 -3.54 -18.74 -44.70
N LEU A 48 -4.59 -19.27 -45.33
CA LEU A 48 -4.56 -19.78 -46.70
C LEU A 48 -4.63 -18.59 -47.68
N GLY A 49 -3.54 -18.39 -48.43
CA GLY A 49 -3.49 -17.39 -49.50
C GLY A 49 -4.16 -17.88 -50.78
N LYS A 50 -4.32 -16.98 -51.76
CA LYS A 50 -4.82 -17.32 -53.11
C LYS A 50 -3.79 -18.11 -53.92
N SER A 51 -2.58 -18.29 -53.38
CA SER A 51 -1.51 -19.11 -53.93
C SER A 51 -0.71 -19.77 -52.80
N ASN A 52 0.09 -20.79 -53.15
CA ASN A 52 1.04 -21.41 -52.21
C ASN A 52 2.05 -20.39 -51.67
N ASN A 53 2.50 -19.43 -52.50
CA ASN A 53 3.43 -18.37 -52.08
C ASN A 53 2.78 -17.45 -51.05
N GLU A 54 1.55 -16.99 -51.29
CA GLU A 54 0.82 -16.13 -50.35
C GLU A 54 0.50 -16.86 -49.04
N THR A 55 0.25 -18.17 -49.09
CA THR A 55 0.10 -19.02 -47.90
C THR A 55 1.41 -19.08 -47.10
N ILE A 56 2.55 -19.29 -47.76
CA ILE A 56 3.87 -19.27 -47.12
C ILE A 56 4.16 -17.91 -46.49
N ASP A 57 3.85 -16.82 -47.18
CA ASP A 57 4.04 -15.45 -46.68
C ASP A 57 3.17 -15.19 -45.44
N ASN A 58 1.91 -15.64 -45.43
CA ASN A 58 1.03 -15.54 -44.27
C ASN A 58 1.53 -16.36 -43.07
N LEU A 59 2.00 -17.58 -43.31
CA LEU A 59 2.63 -18.42 -42.27
C LEU A 59 3.89 -17.77 -41.71
N HIS A 60 4.74 -17.23 -42.57
CA HIS A 60 5.96 -16.52 -42.17
C HIS A 60 5.63 -15.26 -41.36
N LYS A 61 4.62 -14.49 -41.78
CA LYS A 61 4.14 -13.31 -41.03
C LYS A 61 3.63 -13.68 -39.65
N ALA A 62 2.85 -14.74 -39.51
CA ALA A 62 2.39 -15.19 -38.20
C ALA A 62 3.54 -15.69 -37.33
N LEU A 63 4.48 -16.46 -37.89
CA LEU A 63 5.66 -16.93 -37.17
C LEU A 63 6.51 -15.75 -36.67
N ASN A 64 6.69 -14.72 -37.49
CA ASN A 64 7.38 -13.49 -37.08
C ASN A 64 6.60 -12.77 -35.99
N GLY A 65 5.27 -12.66 -36.09
CA GLY A 65 4.43 -12.11 -35.03
C GLY A 65 4.56 -12.87 -33.71
N TYR A 66 4.63 -14.21 -33.74
CA TYR A 66 4.88 -15.02 -32.55
C TYR A 66 6.29 -14.79 -31.99
N ARG A 67 7.32 -14.72 -32.84
CA ARG A 67 8.70 -14.43 -32.42
C ARG A 67 8.83 -13.03 -31.82
N GLU A 68 8.19 -12.03 -32.42
CA GLU A 68 8.17 -10.67 -31.91
C GLU A 68 7.43 -10.58 -30.57
N ARG A 69 6.27 -11.24 -30.45
CA ARG A 69 5.54 -11.35 -29.19
C ARG A 69 6.38 -12.02 -28.11
N ASP A 70 7.02 -13.14 -28.43
CA ASP A 70 7.81 -13.90 -27.47
C ASP A 70 9.11 -13.17 -27.11
N ALA A 71 9.72 -12.41 -28.05
CA ALA A 71 10.83 -11.50 -27.76
C ALA A 71 10.41 -10.29 -26.93
N ALA A 72 9.17 -9.81 -27.08
CA ALA A 72 8.59 -8.74 -26.29
C ALA A 72 8.07 -9.21 -24.92
N ASN A 73 7.80 -10.51 -24.77
CA ASN A 73 7.47 -11.14 -23.50
C ASN A 73 8.74 -11.14 -22.64
N LYS A 74 8.95 -10.05 -21.90
CA LYS A 74 10.02 -9.85 -20.92
C LYS A 74 9.88 -10.82 -19.74
N VAL A 75 9.97 -12.12 -19.99
CA VAL A 75 9.96 -13.15 -18.95
C VAL A 75 11.32 -13.15 -18.28
N PRO A 76 11.41 -12.93 -16.97
CA PRO A 76 12.70 -12.90 -16.28
C PRO A 76 13.36 -14.27 -16.23
N GLU A 77 14.69 -14.28 -16.22
CA GLU A 77 15.49 -15.49 -16.01
C GLU A 77 15.51 -15.96 -14.55
N LYS A 78 15.11 -15.08 -13.62
CA LYS A 78 15.16 -15.32 -12.17
C LYS A 78 13.88 -14.85 -11.48
N VAL A 79 13.53 -15.48 -10.36
CA VAL A 79 12.30 -15.21 -9.60
C VAL A 79 12.32 -13.80 -9.00
N GLU A 80 13.49 -13.35 -8.54
CA GLU A 80 13.66 -12.09 -7.80
C GLU A 80 13.27 -10.86 -8.63
N ALA A 81 13.40 -10.94 -9.96
CA ALA A 81 13.03 -9.86 -10.86
C ALA A 81 11.55 -9.46 -10.75
N TYR A 82 10.65 -10.39 -10.35
CA TYR A 82 9.24 -10.07 -10.13
C TYR A 82 9.00 -9.16 -8.92
N GLY A 83 9.92 -9.11 -7.95
CA GLY A 83 9.88 -8.21 -6.81
C GLY A 83 10.47 -6.82 -7.10
N GLU A 84 11.18 -6.65 -8.21
CA GLU A 84 11.85 -5.40 -8.58
C GLU A 84 10.90 -4.47 -9.35
N PHE A 85 9.95 -3.85 -8.64
CA PHE A 85 9.02 -2.89 -9.25
C PHE A 85 9.79 -1.66 -9.73
N THR A 86 9.74 -1.41 -11.05
CA THR A 86 10.39 -0.26 -11.70
C THR A 86 9.35 0.62 -12.39
N GLY A 87 9.64 1.92 -12.53
CA GLY A 87 8.78 2.89 -13.24
C GLY A 87 8.01 3.85 -12.33
N ASN A 88 6.97 4.48 -12.89
CA ASN A 88 6.09 5.42 -12.17
C ASN A 88 5.11 4.65 -11.28
N ILE A 89 5.49 4.49 -10.02
CA ILE A 89 4.67 3.86 -8.98
C ILE A 89 3.97 4.98 -8.19
N PRO A 90 2.64 4.95 -8.01
CA PRO A 90 1.94 5.90 -7.15
C PRO A 90 2.51 5.92 -5.72
N ASP A 91 2.67 7.12 -5.15
CA ASP A 91 3.22 7.29 -3.80
C ASP A 91 2.40 6.56 -2.72
N THR A 92 1.10 6.36 -2.96
CA THR A 92 0.19 5.64 -2.06
C THR A 92 0.45 4.14 -1.96
N ILE A 93 1.08 3.52 -2.97
CA ILE A 93 1.35 2.07 -2.99
C ILE A 93 2.82 1.72 -2.82
N LYS A 94 3.71 2.67 -3.12
CA LYS A 94 5.17 2.52 -3.00
C LYS A 94 5.66 1.88 -1.68
N PRO A 95 5.23 2.32 -0.49
CA PRO A 95 5.64 1.71 0.79
C PRO A 95 5.12 0.28 0.98
N HIS A 96 3.99 -0.06 0.37
CA HIS A 96 3.45 -1.42 0.41
C HIS A 96 4.24 -2.38 -0.51
N LEU A 97 4.88 -1.87 -1.56
CA LEU A 97 5.73 -2.70 -2.43
C LEU A 97 7.03 -3.12 -1.73
N GLU A 98 7.61 -2.25 -0.89
CA GLU A 98 8.81 -2.56 -0.12
C GLU A 98 8.54 -3.64 0.94
N THR A 99 7.38 -3.56 1.62
CA THR A 99 6.95 -4.60 2.57
C THR A 99 6.62 -5.92 1.87
N LEU A 100 5.98 -5.87 0.70
CA LEU A 100 5.73 -7.07 -0.10
C LEU A 100 7.01 -7.77 -0.53
N ALA A 101 8.11 -7.07 -0.81
CA ALA A 101 9.37 -7.72 -1.19
C ALA A 101 9.93 -8.64 -0.09
N ALA A 102 9.59 -8.40 1.17
CA ALA A 102 10.01 -9.22 2.31
C ALA A 102 8.96 -10.28 2.75
N ASP A 103 7.77 -10.29 2.13
CA ASP A 103 6.66 -11.16 2.51
C ASP A 103 6.78 -12.59 1.92
N PRO A 104 6.74 -13.65 2.74
CA PRO A 104 6.71 -15.04 2.25
C PRO A 104 5.57 -15.36 1.28
N ILE A 105 4.43 -14.66 1.37
CA ILE A 105 3.30 -14.85 0.45
C ILE A 105 3.66 -14.33 -0.94
N SER A 106 4.28 -13.14 -1.01
CA SER A 106 4.71 -12.57 -2.29
C SER A 106 5.76 -13.47 -2.96
N ALA A 107 6.70 -14.05 -2.20
CA ALA A 107 7.70 -14.97 -2.72
C ALA A 107 7.07 -16.20 -3.39
N ARG A 108 5.98 -16.74 -2.82
CA ARG A 108 5.22 -17.84 -3.43
C ARG A 108 4.52 -17.42 -4.73
N MET A 109 3.96 -16.22 -4.77
CA MET A 109 3.36 -15.67 -5.99
C MET A 109 4.39 -15.46 -7.09
N GLN A 110 5.57 -14.91 -6.76
CA GLN A 110 6.67 -14.72 -7.69
C GLN A 110 7.17 -16.06 -8.24
N GLN A 111 7.31 -17.07 -7.37
CA GLN A 111 7.69 -18.42 -7.80
C GLN A 111 6.66 -19.03 -8.75
N TYR A 112 5.36 -18.85 -8.46
CA TYR A 112 4.29 -19.30 -9.35
C TYR A 112 4.35 -18.58 -10.71
N ALA A 113 4.54 -17.26 -10.71
CA ALA A 113 4.67 -16.46 -11.92
C ALA A 113 5.86 -16.90 -12.77
N PHE A 114 7.01 -17.17 -12.14
CA PHE A 114 8.20 -17.71 -12.79
C PHE A 114 7.95 -19.09 -13.42
N ASN A 115 7.38 -20.03 -12.66
CA ASN A 115 7.09 -21.39 -13.15
C ASN A 115 6.11 -21.38 -14.34
N ASN A 116 5.21 -20.41 -14.40
CA ASN A 116 4.23 -20.25 -15.48
C ASN A 116 4.67 -19.27 -16.58
N ARG A 117 5.92 -18.78 -16.54
CA ARG A 117 6.48 -17.84 -17.53
C ARG A 117 5.60 -16.61 -17.76
N VAL A 118 5.04 -16.05 -16.69
CA VAL A 118 4.25 -14.83 -16.77
C VAL A 118 5.16 -13.67 -17.20
N PRO A 119 4.81 -12.84 -18.19
CA PRO A 119 5.64 -11.69 -18.52
C PRO A 119 5.76 -10.73 -17.33
N LEU A 120 6.98 -10.26 -17.04
CA LEU A 120 7.25 -9.34 -15.94
C LEU A 120 6.29 -8.13 -15.85
N PRO A 121 6.04 -7.37 -16.94
CA PRO A 121 5.14 -6.23 -16.88
C PRO A 121 3.68 -6.61 -16.57
N VAL A 122 3.26 -7.82 -16.93
CA VAL A 122 1.90 -8.33 -16.61
C VAL A 122 1.79 -8.62 -15.12
N TYR A 123 2.77 -9.30 -14.54
CA TYR A 123 2.82 -9.57 -13.11
C TYR A 123 2.85 -8.26 -12.30
N GLN A 124 3.78 -7.37 -12.62
CA GLN A 124 3.96 -6.12 -11.89
C GLN A 124 2.72 -5.21 -12.02
N GLY A 125 2.12 -5.13 -13.21
CA GLY A 125 0.88 -4.39 -13.42
C GLY A 125 -0.29 -4.97 -12.61
N MET A 126 -0.40 -6.29 -12.50
CA MET A 126 -1.43 -6.95 -11.69
C MET A 126 -1.29 -6.60 -10.21
N VAL A 127 -0.07 -6.65 -9.66
CA VAL A 127 0.17 -6.31 -8.25
C VAL A 127 -0.10 -4.82 -8.00
N GLN A 128 0.35 -3.93 -8.89
CA GLN A 128 0.06 -2.50 -8.78
C GLN A 128 -1.44 -2.22 -8.79
N GLN A 129 -2.18 -2.82 -9.73
CA GLN A 129 -3.64 -2.67 -9.82
C GLN A 129 -4.33 -3.18 -8.55
N PHE A 130 -3.90 -4.33 -8.02
CA PHE A 130 -4.45 -4.88 -6.78
C PHE A 130 -4.24 -3.93 -5.60
N LEU A 131 -3.05 -3.35 -5.46
CA LEU A 131 -2.75 -2.38 -4.39
C LEU A 131 -3.51 -1.07 -4.58
N SER A 132 -3.62 -0.56 -5.81
CA SER A 132 -4.42 0.63 -6.10
C SER A 132 -5.90 0.43 -5.71
N VAL A 133 -6.52 -0.68 -6.10
CA VAL A 133 -7.91 -0.99 -5.74
C VAL A 133 -8.05 -1.20 -4.23
N SER A 134 -7.09 -1.87 -3.59
CA SER A 134 -7.11 -2.09 -2.14
C SER A 134 -6.98 -0.77 -1.36
N SER A 135 -6.21 0.19 -1.88
CA SER A 135 -6.10 1.55 -1.35
C SER A 135 -7.44 2.30 -1.50
N GLU A 136 -8.05 2.26 -2.70
CA GLU A 136 -9.33 2.92 -2.98
C GLU A 136 -10.49 2.39 -2.11
N LEU A 137 -10.50 1.09 -1.84
CA LEU A 137 -11.51 0.45 -1.00
C LEU A 137 -11.24 0.59 0.51
N GLY A 138 -10.14 1.23 0.91
CA GLY A 138 -9.75 1.37 2.31
C GLY A 138 -9.40 0.03 2.97
N LEU A 139 -9.06 -0.99 2.18
CA LEU A 139 -8.64 -2.31 2.66
C LEU A 139 -7.16 -2.34 3.06
N MET A 140 -6.38 -1.35 2.60
CA MET A 140 -5.01 -1.17 3.07
C MET A 140 -4.99 -0.27 4.29
N GLU A 141 -4.22 -0.68 5.31
CA GLU A 141 -3.85 0.22 6.38
C GLU A 141 -3.16 1.46 5.78
N PRO A 142 -3.53 2.67 6.24
CA PRO A 142 -2.91 3.87 5.73
C PRO A 142 -1.41 3.81 5.96
N VAL A 143 -0.63 4.11 4.92
CA VAL A 143 0.83 4.17 4.97
C VAL A 143 1.29 4.94 6.21
N ILE A 144 1.97 4.24 7.10
CA ILE A 144 2.66 4.83 8.24
C ILE A 144 3.97 5.39 7.70
N ASP A 145 4.06 6.71 7.49
CA ASP A 145 5.34 7.37 7.29
C ASP A 145 6.09 7.34 8.63
N GLU A 146 7.05 6.42 8.77
CA GLU A 146 7.82 6.23 10.00
C GLU A 146 8.51 7.52 10.48
N LYS A 147 8.95 8.38 9.57
CA LYS A 147 9.56 9.68 9.93
C LYS A 147 8.50 10.65 10.43
N ALA A 148 7.36 10.74 9.76
CA ALA A 148 6.27 11.59 10.21
C ALA A 148 5.67 11.11 11.54
N GLU A 149 5.52 9.80 11.73
CA GLU A 149 5.02 9.21 12.97
C GLU A 149 6.02 9.36 14.12
N ARG A 150 7.32 9.17 13.88
CA ARG A 150 8.35 9.50 14.89
C ARG A 150 8.36 10.99 15.24
N ALA A 151 8.21 11.88 14.27
CA ALA A 151 8.11 13.31 14.53
C ALA A 151 6.80 13.67 15.29
N ALA A 152 5.71 12.95 15.03
CA ALA A 152 4.43 13.13 15.71
C ALA A 152 4.41 12.54 17.14
N LEU A 153 5.27 11.55 17.41
CA LEU A 153 5.46 10.98 18.74
C LEU A 153 6.15 11.98 19.69
N VAL A 154 6.95 12.92 19.17
CA VAL A 154 7.61 13.95 19.99
C VAL A 154 6.56 14.87 20.63
N PRO A 155 6.50 14.97 21.97
CA PRO A 155 5.62 15.92 22.65
C PRO A 155 5.85 17.36 22.18
N ASP A 156 4.80 18.18 22.11
CA ASP A 156 4.91 19.58 21.67
C ASP A 156 5.93 20.39 22.49
N VAL A 157 6.02 20.09 23.79
CA VAL A 157 6.98 20.69 24.72
C VAL A 157 8.43 20.25 24.49
N ALA A 158 8.67 19.17 23.74
CA ALA A 158 10.00 18.63 23.48
C ALA A 158 10.50 18.89 22.05
N LYS A 159 9.66 19.40 21.15
CA LYS A 159 10.02 19.63 19.72
C LYS A 159 11.21 20.58 19.51
N HIS A 160 11.49 21.45 20.48
CA HIS A 160 12.60 22.40 20.43
C HIS A 160 13.91 21.85 21.00
N LEU A 161 13.88 20.67 21.62
CA LEU A 161 15.04 20.06 22.26
C LEU A 161 15.94 19.35 21.24
N PRO A 162 17.21 19.06 21.57
CA PRO A 162 18.07 18.21 20.76
C PRO A 162 17.49 16.79 20.56
N GLU A 163 17.86 16.12 19.47
CA GLU A 163 17.28 14.82 19.07
C GLU A 163 17.37 13.74 20.16
N ALA A 164 18.46 13.72 20.93
CA ALA A 164 18.63 12.77 22.04
C ALA A 164 17.61 12.99 23.18
N GLU A 165 17.31 14.25 23.49
CA GLU A 165 16.31 14.61 24.51
C GLU A 165 14.88 14.44 23.99
N GLN A 166 14.65 14.63 22.68
CA GLN A 166 13.39 14.29 22.03
C GLN A 166 13.09 12.79 22.16
N ARG A 167 14.09 11.91 21.94
CA ARG A 167 13.91 10.46 22.10
C ARG A 167 13.55 10.08 23.54
N GLN A 168 14.22 10.67 24.53
CA GLN A 168 13.88 10.46 25.94
C GLN A 168 12.46 10.95 26.27
N ALA A 169 12.05 12.08 25.69
CA ALA A 169 10.69 12.60 25.87
C ALA A 169 9.63 11.69 25.23
N VAL A 170 9.93 11.07 24.08
CA VAL A 170 9.07 10.07 23.44
C VAL A 170 8.96 8.81 24.31
N GLU A 171 10.08 8.24 24.76
CA GLU A 171 10.07 7.05 25.61
C GLU A 171 9.31 7.30 26.92
N LYS A 172 9.54 8.45 27.55
CA LYS A 172 8.81 8.87 28.75
C LYS A 172 7.31 8.97 28.49
N ARG A 173 6.90 9.60 27.39
CA ARG A 173 5.49 9.72 26.97
C ARG A 173 4.84 8.34 26.78
N MET A 174 5.53 7.43 26.09
CA MET A 174 5.00 6.07 25.84
C MET A 174 4.85 5.29 27.15
N ASN A 175 5.87 5.32 28.00
CA ASN A 175 5.85 4.62 29.29
C ASN A 175 4.77 5.17 30.24
N GLU A 176 4.59 6.49 30.30
CA GLU A 176 3.53 7.11 31.10
C GLU A 176 2.13 6.72 30.61
N ASN A 177 1.94 6.65 29.29
CA ASN A 177 0.66 6.26 28.70
C ASN A 177 0.36 4.76 28.95
N TYR A 178 1.36 3.89 28.82
CA TYR A 178 1.18 2.47 29.14
C TYR A 178 0.95 2.23 30.63
N ALA A 179 1.68 2.91 31.52
CA ALA A 179 1.45 2.84 32.96
C ALA A 179 0.05 3.32 33.35
N PHE A 180 -0.47 4.37 32.69
CA PHE A 180 -1.86 4.79 32.86
C PHE A 180 -2.83 3.68 32.46
N LEU A 181 -2.68 3.08 31.28
CA LEU A 181 -3.55 1.98 30.84
C LEU A 181 -3.47 0.76 31.76
N ASP A 182 -2.28 0.42 32.28
CA ASP A 182 -2.12 -0.63 33.27
C ASP A 182 -2.85 -0.31 34.58
N SER A 183 -2.84 0.96 35.00
CA SER A 183 -3.62 1.40 36.17
C SER A 183 -5.13 1.31 35.93
N VAL A 184 -5.60 1.52 34.70
CA VAL A 184 -7.00 1.36 34.30
C VAL A 184 -7.40 -0.11 34.25
N ALA A 185 -6.53 -0.98 33.72
CA ALA A 185 -6.73 -2.43 33.74
C ALA A 185 -6.76 -2.97 35.17
N ALA A 186 -5.87 -2.49 36.05
CA ALA A 186 -5.79 -2.91 37.44
C ALA A 186 -7.03 -2.52 38.26
N LYS A 187 -7.74 -1.44 37.90
CA LYS A 187 -9.05 -1.11 38.50
C LYS A 187 -10.13 -2.13 38.14
N GLY A 188 -10.06 -2.71 36.94
CA GLY A 188 -11.02 -3.69 36.43
C GLY A 188 -12.37 -3.08 36.05
N ALA A 189 -13.10 -3.76 35.16
CA ALA A 189 -14.39 -3.29 34.63
C ALA A 189 -15.44 -3.03 35.73
N GLU A 190 -15.39 -3.80 36.82
CA GLU A 190 -16.35 -3.71 37.93
C GLU A 190 -16.21 -2.42 38.76
N ASN A 191 -15.03 -1.78 38.76
CA ASN A 191 -14.77 -0.56 39.53
C ASN A 191 -14.56 0.68 38.64
N GLY A 192 -15.15 0.67 37.44
CA GLY A 192 -15.05 1.77 36.47
C GLY A 192 -13.72 1.83 35.70
N GLY A 193 -12.95 0.74 35.69
CA GLY A 193 -11.84 0.50 34.76
C GLY A 193 -12.31 -0.17 33.46
N LEU A 194 -11.36 -0.63 32.65
CA LEU A 194 -11.62 -1.47 31.47
C LEU A 194 -11.18 -2.91 31.75
N ALA A 195 -11.75 -3.88 31.01
CA ALA A 195 -11.27 -5.24 31.08
C ALA A 195 -9.81 -5.30 30.60
N LYS A 196 -9.03 -6.21 31.19
CA LYS A 196 -7.61 -6.35 30.90
C LYS A 196 -7.36 -6.66 29.41
N ASP A 197 -8.18 -7.52 28.83
CA ASP A 197 -8.08 -7.92 27.42
C ASP A 197 -8.33 -6.74 26.47
N ASP A 198 -9.27 -5.85 26.80
CA ASP A 198 -9.54 -4.64 26.00
C ASP A 198 -8.37 -3.65 26.07
N ILE A 199 -7.72 -3.54 27.23
CA ILE A 199 -6.53 -2.70 27.41
C ILE A 199 -5.34 -3.29 26.64
N GLU A 200 -5.11 -4.60 26.69
CA GLU A 200 -4.06 -5.27 25.94
C GLU A 200 -4.28 -5.15 24.43
N PHE A 201 -5.52 -5.30 23.97
CA PHE A 201 -5.90 -5.07 22.58
C PHE A 201 -5.65 -3.61 22.15
N ALA A 202 -6.06 -2.64 22.98
CA ALA A 202 -5.83 -1.22 22.72
C ALA A 202 -4.33 -0.89 22.66
N LYS A 203 -3.52 -1.46 23.55
CA LYS A 203 -2.05 -1.32 23.51
C LYS A 203 -1.48 -1.90 22.22
N ALA A 204 -1.91 -3.08 21.81
CA ALA A 204 -1.41 -3.74 20.60
C ALA A 204 -1.78 -2.97 19.32
N MET A 205 -3.00 -2.44 19.23
CA MET A 205 -3.50 -1.79 18.01
C MET A 205 -3.12 -0.32 17.89
N LEU A 206 -2.98 0.39 19.02
CA LEU A 206 -2.79 1.83 19.03
C LEU A 206 -1.43 2.25 19.60
N GLY A 207 -0.77 1.39 20.36
CA GLY A 207 0.47 1.69 21.08
C GLY A 207 1.66 2.02 20.19
N ASP A 208 1.70 1.54 18.96
CA ASP A 208 2.80 1.84 18.04
C ASP A 208 2.60 3.15 17.25
N SER A 209 1.48 3.86 17.47
CA SER A 209 1.13 5.07 16.72
C SER A 209 1.11 6.35 17.57
N ALA A 210 1.54 7.48 16.98
CA ALA A 210 1.44 8.79 17.64
C ALA A 210 -0.01 9.21 17.89
N LYS A 211 -0.94 8.74 17.06
CA LYS A 211 -2.38 8.97 17.21
C LYS A 211 -2.94 8.19 18.39
N GLY A 212 -2.53 6.93 18.57
CA GLY A 212 -2.94 6.11 19.70
C GLY A 212 -2.51 6.70 21.05
N HIS A 213 -1.27 7.16 21.16
CA HIS A 213 -0.82 7.85 22.37
C HIS A 213 -1.60 9.15 22.65
N ARG A 214 -2.00 9.90 21.63
CA ARG A 214 -2.91 11.07 21.80
C ARG A 214 -4.29 10.67 22.30
N VAL A 215 -4.81 9.53 21.86
CA VAL A 215 -6.09 8.98 22.37
C VAL A 215 -5.93 8.59 23.84
N PHE A 216 -4.84 7.92 24.22
CA PHE A 216 -4.58 7.56 25.63
C PHE A 216 -4.46 8.80 26.52
N GLU A 217 -3.81 9.86 26.04
CA GLU A 217 -3.71 11.14 26.73
C GLU A 217 -5.07 11.82 26.89
N TRP A 218 -5.91 11.79 25.86
CA TRP A 218 -7.27 12.30 25.93
C TRP A 218 -8.12 11.52 26.94
N ILE A 219 -8.07 10.18 26.91
CA ILE A 219 -8.77 9.32 27.87
C ILE A 219 -8.29 9.63 29.30
N ARG A 220 -6.97 9.78 29.50
CA ARG A 220 -6.39 10.18 30.79
C ARG A 220 -6.88 11.55 31.24
N GLY A 221 -6.99 12.51 30.33
CA GLY A 221 -7.52 13.85 30.62
C GLY A 221 -8.99 13.84 31.01
N VAL A 222 -9.81 12.99 30.37
CA VAL A 222 -11.24 12.84 30.69
C VAL A 222 -11.45 12.05 32.00
N ALA A 223 -10.66 10.98 32.23
CA ALA A 223 -10.77 10.15 33.43
C ALA A 223 -10.14 10.79 34.68
N GLY A 224 -9.15 11.68 34.51
CA GLY A 224 -8.41 12.31 35.60
C GLY A 224 -9.09 13.52 36.24
N GLY A 225 -10.23 14.00 35.69
CA GLY A 225 -11.02 15.10 36.26
C GLY A 225 -10.27 16.43 36.47
N GLY A 226 -9.04 16.56 35.99
CA GLY A 226 -8.14 17.67 36.27
C GLY A 226 -7.62 18.28 34.97
N ASN A 227 -7.91 19.56 34.79
CA ASN A 227 -7.47 20.45 33.70
C ASN A 227 -8.22 20.33 32.36
N GLY A 228 -9.49 20.76 32.38
CA GLY A 228 -9.92 21.92 31.59
C GLY A 228 -9.58 21.99 30.10
N ASN A 229 -9.82 20.93 29.32
CA ASN A 229 -10.09 21.08 27.88
C ASN A 229 -10.74 19.87 27.17
N GLY A 230 -11.28 18.89 27.91
CA GLY A 230 -12.13 17.86 27.30
C GLY A 230 -13.53 18.42 27.08
N PRO A 231 -14.24 18.06 25.98
CA PRO A 231 -15.67 18.35 25.90
C PRO A 231 -16.33 17.80 27.17
N ALA A 232 -17.17 18.62 27.80
CA ALA A 232 -17.93 18.23 28.98
C ALA A 232 -18.86 17.07 28.61
N MET A 233 -18.31 15.85 28.62
CA MET A 233 -19.07 14.63 28.47
C MET A 233 -19.82 14.49 29.77
N LEU A 234 -21.06 14.99 29.72
CA LEU A 234 -22.13 14.80 30.68
C LEU A 234 -22.44 13.29 30.75
N PHE A 235 -21.51 12.48 31.27
CA PHE A 235 -21.82 11.12 31.67
C PHE A 235 -22.65 11.23 32.94
N GLY A 236 -23.97 11.25 32.73
CA GLY A 236 -24.97 11.05 33.76
C GLY A 236 -24.71 9.69 34.41
N GLY A 237 -24.03 9.73 35.54
CA GLY A 237 -23.76 8.58 36.38
C GLY A 237 -23.15 9.12 37.66
N ALA A 238 -23.92 9.03 38.75
CA ALA A 238 -23.53 9.51 40.06
C ALA A 238 -22.25 8.82 40.55
N ALA A 239 -21.09 9.35 40.20
CA ALA A 239 -19.85 9.06 40.89
C ALA A 239 -19.91 9.83 42.21
N ALA A 240 -19.90 9.10 43.33
CA ALA A 240 -19.87 9.64 44.68
C ALA A 240 -18.70 10.62 44.79
N THR A 241 -19.00 11.89 44.59
CA THR A 241 -18.07 13.00 44.71
C THR A 241 -17.79 13.16 46.20
N ASP A 242 -16.53 13.39 46.60
CA ASP A 242 -16.20 13.73 47.98
C ASP A 242 -17.21 14.77 48.49
N PRO A 243 -17.95 14.51 49.59
CA PRO A 243 -19.03 15.37 50.06
C PRO A 243 -18.62 16.84 50.19
N ARG A 244 -17.34 17.11 50.49
CA ARG A 244 -16.82 18.48 50.58
C ARG A 244 -16.65 19.15 49.22
N GLN A 245 -16.23 18.40 48.19
CA GLN A 245 -16.12 18.90 46.83
C GLN A 245 -17.50 19.12 46.19
N ASP A 246 -18.48 18.26 46.49
CA ASP A 246 -19.86 18.46 46.03
C ASP A 246 -20.48 19.72 46.63
N LEU A 247 -20.28 19.95 47.93
CA LEU A 247 -20.72 21.17 48.61
C LEU A 247 -20.06 22.43 48.03
N ALA A 248 -18.75 22.41 47.79
CA ALA A 248 -18.03 23.53 47.18
C ALA A 248 -18.52 23.83 45.75
N ARG A 249 -18.78 22.79 44.95
CA ARG A 249 -19.35 22.91 43.61
C ARG A 249 -20.76 23.51 43.66
N ARG A 250 -21.61 23.03 44.57
CA ARG A 250 -22.98 23.55 44.75
C ARG A 250 -22.97 24.99 45.28
N ALA A 251 -22.01 25.37 46.12
CA ALA A 251 -21.84 26.74 46.61
C ALA A 251 -21.45 27.74 45.51
N ALA A 252 -20.74 27.29 44.47
CA ALA A 252 -20.37 28.13 43.33
C ALA A 252 -21.52 28.31 42.31
N LEU A 253 -22.65 27.60 42.47
CA LEU A 253 -23.77 27.73 41.55
C LEU A 253 -24.47 29.09 41.72
N PRO A 254 -24.85 29.76 40.62
CA PRO A 254 -25.52 31.06 40.68
C PRO A 254 -26.88 31.03 41.41
N GLU A 255 -27.46 29.84 41.57
CA GLU A 255 -28.70 29.62 42.35
C GLU A 255 -28.46 29.69 43.86
N ASN A 256 -27.24 29.46 44.32
CA ASN A 256 -26.84 29.46 45.73
C ASN A 256 -26.04 30.71 46.13
N THR A 257 -25.89 31.67 45.21
CA THR A 257 -25.17 32.92 45.45
C THR A 257 -26.14 34.06 45.78
N TRP A 258 -26.05 34.57 47.01
CA TRP A 258 -26.89 35.68 47.47
C TRP A 258 -26.69 36.93 46.59
N GLY A 259 -27.81 37.48 46.07
CA GLY A 259 -27.80 38.65 45.19
C GLY A 259 -27.63 38.34 43.69
N HIS A 260 -27.49 37.08 43.30
CA HIS A 260 -27.51 36.69 41.88
C HIS A 260 -28.96 36.63 41.34
N LYS A 261 -29.16 36.96 40.05
CA LYS A 261 -30.50 37.00 39.43
C LYS A 261 -31.23 35.64 39.45
N SER A 262 -30.46 34.55 39.44
CA SER A 262 -30.96 33.18 39.49
C SER A 262 -31.03 32.60 40.91
N PHE A 263 -30.86 33.43 41.95
CA PHE A 263 -30.85 32.96 43.34
C PHE A 263 -32.15 32.23 43.69
N ASN A 264 -32.01 31.02 44.23
CA ASN A 264 -33.10 30.21 44.71
C ASN A 264 -32.90 29.91 46.19
N LYS A 265 -33.77 30.50 47.01
CA LYS A 265 -33.73 30.37 48.46
C LYS A 265 -33.82 28.91 48.94
N ALA A 266 -34.63 28.07 48.30
CA ALA A 266 -34.76 26.66 48.68
C ALA A 266 -33.48 25.86 48.40
N SER A 267 -32.82 26.12 47.27
CA SER A 267 -31.54 25.50 46.91
C SER A 267 -30.44 25.92 47.89
N TYR A 268 -30.43 27.20 48.27
CA TYR A 268 -29.49 27.75 49.25
C TYR A 268 -29.71 27.18 50.66
N ASP A 269 -30.95 27.13 51.14
CA ASP A 269 -31.29 26.60 52.46
C ASP A 269 -30.95 25.09 52.55
N GLN A 270 -31.17 24.34 51.47
CA GLN A 270 -30.78 22.94 51.37
C GLN A 270 -29.26 22.77 51.37
N LEU A 271 -28.53 23.62 50.64
CA LEU A 271 -27.07 23.64 50.66
C LEU A 271 -26.54 23.92 52.07
N GLN A 272 -27.10 24.89 52.79
CA GLN A 272 -26.72 25.20 54.17
C GLN A 272 -27.01 24.04 55.14
N ALA A 273 -28.15 23.35 54.97
CA ALA A 273 -28.47 22.16 55.74
C ALA A 273 -27.47 21.01 55.48
N ASP A 274 -27.08 20.82 54.22
CA ASP A 274 -26.08 19.81 53.83
C ASP A 274 -24.68 20.18 54.37
N TYR A 275 -24.30 21.46 54.35
CA TYR A 275 -23.07 21.95 54.99
C TYR A 275 -23.04 21.63 56.49
N LYS A 276 -24.12 21.92 57.22
CA LYS A 276 -24.22 21.61 58.66
C LYS A 276 -24.15 20.11 58.93
N LYS A 277 -24.77 19.29 58.09
CA LYS A 277 -24.79 17.83 58.25
C LYS A 277 -23.44 17.18 57.99
N HIS A 278 -22.64 17.71 57.07
CA HIS A 278 -21.39 17.08 56.61
C HIS A 278 -20.11 17.70 57.16
N ILE A 279 -20.15 18.96 57.61
CA ILE A 279 -18.95 19.65 58.13
C ILE A 279 -19.05 19.89 59.65
N GLY A 280 -20.26 19.96 60.23
CA GLY A 280 -20.46 20.18 61.68
C GLY A 280 -20.00 21.58 62.13
N ASP A 281 -20.54 22.08 63.25
CA ASP A 281 -20.16 23.39 63.83
C ASP A 281 -18.66 23.53 64.12
#